data_AF-A0A1G2HT74-F1
#
_entry.id   AF-A0A1G2HT74-F1
#
_cell.length_a   1.000
_cell.length_b   1.000
_cell.length_c   1.000
_cell.angle_alpha   90.00
_cell.angle_beta   90.00
_cell.angle_gamma   90.00
#
_symmetry.space_group_name_H-M   'P 1'
#
loop_
_entity.id
_entity.type
_entity.pdbx_description
1 polymer ?
#
loop_
_entity_poly.entity_id
_entity_poly.type
_entity_poly.pdbx_seq_one_letter_code
_entity_poly.pdbx_strand_id
1 'polypeptide(L)'
;MILPMNSKNSKKSQRRGQMEAIGLVIIVILITLGMLFLATFALQSDSQKKIFTRKGLSYSAMSAVMKTTVSADAECFAQGFGSGTPKLGADIIENCVKYRGVNDPIYQCKGPITKQPLHSCDFFREMTEYLLDQTLGGWNKNYEFRSQLISLDGSTPIELVEIKVDGGCPPVRDRDSSGLFPINTEAGLVENVLFLCD
;
A
#
# COMPACT_ATOMS: atom_id res chain seq x y z
N MET A 1 68.83 -27.38 -53.44
CA MET A 1 68.18 -27.25 -52.12
C MET A 1 66.70 -26.97 -52.37
N ILE A 2 65.88 -27.99 -52.16
CA ILE A 2 64.43 -28.06 -51.89
C ILE A 2 63.51 -27.01 -52.58
N LEU A 3 62.75 -27.48 -53.57
CA LEU A 3 61.52 -26.88 -54.09
C LEU A 3 60.37 -26.97 -53.07
N PRO A 4 59.48 -25.97 -52.95
CA PRO A 4 58.11 -26.22 -52.50
C PRO A 4 57.12 -26.07 -53.65
N MET A 5 56.39 -27.16 -53.91
CA MET A 5 55.23 -27.20 -54.80
C MET A 5 54.06 -26.40 -54.21
N ASN A 6 53.56 -25.45 -55.00
CA ASN A 6 52.40 -24.65 -54.68
C ASN A 6 51.13 -25.37 -55.18
N SER A 7 50.42 -26.03 -54.27
CA SER A 7 49.16 -26.74 -54.53
C SER A 7 47.99 -25.77 -54.57
N LYS A 8 47.61 -25.32 -55.78
CA LYS A 8 46.37 -24.58 -56.03
C LYS A 8 45.18 -25.55 -56.03
N ASN A 9 44.58 -25.78 -54.86
CA ASN A 9 43.29 -26.45 -54.77
C ASN A 9 42.14 -25.47 -55.07
N SER A 10 41.57 -25.62 -56.27
CA SER A 10 40.29 -25.03 -56.66
C SER A 10 39.14 -25.83 -56.05
N LYS A 11 38.42 -25.23 -55.10
CA LYS A 11 37.03 -25.63 -54.75
C LYS A 11 36.11 -24.43 -54.88
N LYS A 12 35.76 -24.08 -56.13
CA LYS A 12 34.68 -23.14 -56.46
C LYS A 12 33.42 -23.93 -56.85
N SER A 13 32.61 -24.35 -55.87
CA SER A 13 31.24 -24.82 -56.15
C SER A 13 30.34 -24.89 -54.90
N GLN A 14 30.88 -24.94 -53.67
CA GLN A 14 30.06 -25.26 -52.49
C GLN A 14 29.42 -24.05 -51.75
N ARG A 15 29.44 -22.84 -52.32
CA ARG A 15 29.01 -21.61 -51.63
C ARG A 15 27.51 -21.32 -51.69
N ARG A 16 26.74 -21.95 -52.60
CA ARG A 16 25.30 -21.67 -52.75
C ARG A 16 24.46 -22.32 -51.65
N GLY A 17 24.69 -23.59 -51.32
CA GLY A 17 23.93 -24.27 -50.26
C GLY A 17 24.19 -23.74 -48.84
N GLN A 18 25.37 -23.16 -48.61
CA GLN A 18 25.72 -22.58 -47.30
C GLN A 18 24.96 -21.27 -47.00
N MET A 19 24.57 -20.51 -48.03
CA MET A 19 23.79 -19.28 -47.83
C MET A 19 22.33 -19.56 -47.46
N GLU A 20 21.71 -20.62 -47.98
CA GLU A 20 20.35 -21.02 -47.59
C GLU A 20 20.31 -21.56 -46.15
N ALA A 21 21.32 -22.36 -45.76
CA ALA A 21 21.41 -22.90 -44.41
C ALA A 21 21.59 -21.80 -43.34
N ILE A 22 22.38 -20.76 -43.65
CA ILE A 22 22.55 -19.60 -42.76
C ILE A 22 21.24 -18.83 -42.57
N GLY A 23 20.46 -18.62 -43.64
CA GLY A 23 19.18 -17.94 -43.55
C GLY A 23 18.18 -18.66 -42.64
N LEU A 24 18.11 -19.99 -42.76
CA LEU A 24 17.21 -20.82 -41.94
C LEU A 24 17.57 -20.73 -40.45
N VAL A 25 18.87 -20.78 -40.11
CA VAL A 25 19.33 -20.69 -38.71
C VAL A 25 18.94 -19.35 -38.08
N ILE A 26 19.07 -18.25 -38.81
CA ILE A 26 18.72 -16.92 -38.30
C ILE A 26 17.21 -16.83 -37.98
N ILE A 27 16.36 -17.37 -38.87
CA ILE A 27 14.91 -17.38 -38.64
C ILE A 27 14.55 -18.17 -37.38
N VAL A 28 15.17 -19.34 -37.17
CA VAL A 28 14.94 -20.17 -35.98
C VAL A 28 15.35 -19.43 -34.70
N ILE A 29 16.49 -18.72 -34.72
CA ILE A 29 16.94 -17.90 -33.59
C ILE A 29 15.94 -16.77 -33.30
N LEU A 30 15.44 -16.08 -34.32
CA LEU A 30 14.46 -15.00 -34.13
C LEU A 30 13.13 -15.51 -33.58
N ILE A 31 12.64 -16.66 -34.05
CA ILE A 31 11.40 -17.28 -33.54
C ILE A 31 11.57 -17.71 -32.08
N THR A 32 12.68 -18.36 -31.74
CA THR A 32 12.95 -18.81 -30.37
C THR A 32 13.09 -17.64 -29.39
N LEU A 33 13.77 -16.55 -29.79
CA LEU A 33 13.81 -15.32 -29.01
C LEU A 33 12.41 -14.70 -28.85
N GLY A 34 11.60 -14.66 -29.91
CA GLY A 34 10.22 -14.19 -29.84
C GLY A 34 9.35 -14.98 -28.85
N MET A 35 9.47 -16.31 -28.84
CA MET A 35 8.74 -17.15 -27.87
C MET A 35 9.22 -16.93 -26.43
N LEU A 36 10.52 -16.73 -26.21
CA LEU A 36 11.06 -16.42 -24.88
C LEU A 36 10.53 -15.07 -24.34
N PHE A 37 10.42 -14.05 -25.20
CA PHE A 37 9.81 -12.77 -24.82
C PHE A 37 8.32 -12.91 -24.49
N LEU A 38 7.56 -13.70 -25.26
CA LEU A 38 6.16 -13.97 -24.95
C LEU A 38 5.99 -14.75 -23.63
N ALA A 39 6.81 -15.76 -23.40
CA ALA A 39 6.78 -16.54 -22.16
C ALA A 39 7.13 -15.68 -20.94
N THR A 40 8.16 -14.83 -21.04
CA THR A 40 8.54 -13.92 -19.95
C THR A 40 7.46 -12.86 -19.68
N PHE A 41 6.82 -12.30 -20.71
CA PHE A 41 5.71 -11.36 -20.55
C PHE A 41 4.48 -12.01 -19.92
N ALA A 42 4.18 -13.26 -20.28
CA ALA A 42 3.09 -14.03 -19.66
C ALA A 42 3.37 -14.27 -18.17
N LEU A 43 4.60 -14.64 -17.80
CA LEU A 43 5.01 -14.90 -16.42
C LEU A 43 5.15 -13.64 -15.55
N GLN A 44 5.48 -12.48 -16.13
CA GLN A 44 5.64 -11.22 -15.39
C GLN A 44 4.32 -10.48 -15.10
N SER A 45 3.21 -10.91 -15.70
CA SER A 45 1.94 -10.20 -15.63
C SER A 45 1.27 -10.20 -14.24
N ASP A 46 1.70 -11.05 -13.31
CA ASP A 46 1.03 -11.23 -12.02
C ASP A 46 1.67 -10.46 -10.85
N SER A 47 3.00 -10.34 -10.75
CA SER A 47 3.62 -9.80 -9.54
C SER A 47 3.63 -8.27 -9.49
N GLN A 48 3.95 -7.60 -10.60
CA GLN A 48 3.99 -6.14 -10.62
C GLN A 48 2.59 -5.53 -10.56
N LYS A 49 1.58 -6.12 -11.22
CA LYS A 49 0.20 -5.66 -11.12
C LYS A 49 -0.33 -5.75 -9.68
N LYS A 50 0.01 -6.81 -8.94
CA LYS A 50 -0.40 -6.99 -7.54
C LYS A 50 0.18 -5.93 -6.60
N ILE A 51 1.42 -5.50 -6.81
CA ILE A 51 2.07 -4.46 -5.98
C ILE A 51 1.44 -3.09 -6.22
N PHE A 52 1.22 -2.70 -7.48
CA PHE A 52 0.58 -1.42 -7.79
C PHE A 52 -0.87 -1.35 -7.31
N THR A 53 -1.61 -2.46 -7.39
CA THR A 53 -2.99 -2.50 -6.88
C THR A 53 -3.02 -2.49 -5.36
N ARG A 54 -2.12 -3.18 -4.65
CA ARG A 54 -2.11 -3.19 -3.17
C ARG A 54 -1.67 -1.85 -2.58
N LYS A 55 -0.65 -1.19 -3.15
CA LYS A 55 -0.28 0.18 -2.76
C LYS A 55 -1.40 1.18 -3.08
N GLY A 56 -2.05 1.05 -4.24
CA GLY A 56 -3.20 1.88 -4.60
C GLY A 56 -4.40 1.68 -3.67
N LEU A 57 -4.66 0.42 -3.27
CA LEU A 57 -5.74 0.05 -2.36
C LEU A 57 -5.50 0.61 -0.96
N SER A 58 -4.30 0.40 -0.39
CA SER A 58 -3.94 0.96 0.93
C SER A 58 -4.03 2.48 0.95
N TYR A 59 -3.50 3.17 -0.07
CA TYR A 59 -3.60 4.63 -0.17
C TYR A 59 -5.06 5.10 -0.27
N SER A 60 -5.88 4.43 -1.09
CA SER A 60 -7.29 4.81 -1.29
C SER A 60 -8.14 4.56 -0.04
N ALA A 61 -7.97 3.40 0.61
CA ALA A 61 -8.64 3.07 1.87
C ALA A 61 -8.25 4.06 2.97
N MET A 62 -6.97 4.35 3.11
CA MET A 62 -6.47 5.31 4.07
C MET A 62 -6.99 6.73 3.78
N SER A 63 -6.98 7.16 2.52
CA SER A 63 -7.55 8.46 2.14
C SER A 63 -9.06 8.52 2.41
N ALA A 64 -9.78 7.40 2.30
CA ALA A 64 -11.20 7.36 2.62
C ALA A 64 -11.41 7.56 4.12
N VAL A 65 -10.73 6.78 4.97
CA VAL A 65 -10.78 6.91 6.44
C VAL A 65 -10.50 8.36 6.87
N MET A 66 -9.44 8.98 6.35
CA MET A 66 -9.06 10.35 6.72
C MET A 66 -10.10 11.41 6.28
N LYS A 67 -10.87 11.14 5.22
CA LYS A 67 -11.87 12.07 4.67
C LYS A 67 -13.30 11.78 5.13
N THR A 68 -13.53 10.63 5.77
CA THR A 68 -14.85 10.29 6.30
C THR A 68 -15.31 11.35 7.29
N THR A 69 -16.52 11.85 7.09
CA THR A 69 -17.18 12.76 8.02
C THR A 69 -18.14 11.98 8.91
N VAL A 70 -18.15 12.29 10.20
CA VAL A 70 -19.07 11.70 11.17
C VAL A 70 -20.35 12.53 11.18
N SER A 71 -21.50 11.86 11.17
CA SER A 71 -22.80 12.54 11.25
C SER A 71 -22.99 13.13 12.65
N ALA A 72 -23.20 14.44 12.72
CA ALA A 72 -23.43 15.16 13.97
C ALA A 72 -24.76 14.78 14.64
N ASP A 73 -25.76 14.42 13.84
CA ASP A 73 -27.15 14.34 14.29
C ASP A 73 -27.51 13.02 14.97
N ALA A 74 -26.70 11.97 14.78
CA ALA A 74 -27.00 10.63 15.30
C ALA A 74 -25.86 9.99 16.11
N GLU A 75 -24.61 10.40 15.87
CA GLU A 75 -23.46 9.63 16.32
C GLU A 75 -22.42 10.45 17.08
N CYS A 76 -22.30 11.76 16.88
CA CYS A 76 -21.31 12.54 17.64
C CYS A 76 -21.76 13.95 17.98
N PHE A 77 -21.80 14.25 19.28
CA PHE A 77 -22.13 15.57 19.79
C PHE A 77 -20.85 16.33 20.18
N ALA A 78 -20.70 17.54 19.67
CA ALA A 78 -19.63 18.46 20.05
C ALA A 78 -20.16 19.45 21.08
N GLN A 79 -19.56 19.51 22.27
CA GLN A 79 -19.92 20.54 23.24
C GLN A 79 -19.38 21.90 22.77
N GLY A 80 -20.27 22.80 22.36
CA GLY A 80 -19.94 24.22 22.10
C GLY A 80 -19.43 24.56 20.69
N PHE A 81 -19.24 23.58 19.82
CA PHE A 81 -19.06 23.81 18.38
C PHE A 81 -20.38 23.49 17.66
N GLY A 82 -20.80 24.36 16.73
CA GLY A 82 -22.08 24.25 16.02
C GLY A 82 -22.25 22.92 15.28
N SER A 83 -23.40 22.72 14.63
CA SER A 83 -23.84 21.51 13.90
C SER A 83 -22.96 21.13 12.69
N GLY A 84 -21.65 21.03 12.86
CA GLY A 84 -20.68 20.62 11.87
C GLY A 84 -20.50 19.11 11.91
N THR A 85 -20.24 18.52 10.75
CA THR A 85 -19.88 17.10 10.61
C THR A 85 -18.36 16.96 10.77
N PRO A 86 -17.85 16.54 11.94
CA PRO A 86 -16.40 16.47 12.14
C PRO A 86 -15.79 15.43 11.22
N LYS A 87 -14.62 15.74 10.67
CA LYS A 87 -13.80 14.82 9.89
C LYS A 87 -13.10 13.86 10.84
N LEU A 88 -13.20 12.57 10.53
CA LEU A 88 -12.59 11.50 11.31
C LEU A 88 -11.07 11.66 11.40
N GLY A 89 -10.42 12.02 10.28
CA GLY A 89 -8.98 12.24 10.24
C GLY A 89 -8.55 13.51 10.99
N ALA A 90 -9.08 14.67 10.60
CA ALA A 90 -8.60 15.95 11.16
C ALA A 90 -9.15 16.21 12.58
N ASP A 91 -10.46 16.35 12.71
CA ASP A 91 -11.08 16.89 13.93
C ASP A 91 -11.07 15.88 15.09
N ILE A 92 -11.37 14.61 14.80
CA ILE A 92 -11.46 13.55 15.84
C ILE A 92 -10.06 13.15 16.34
N ILE A 93 -9.07 12.98 15.45
CA ILE A 93 -7.70 12.65 15.87
C ILE A 93 -7.07 13.84 16.62
N GLU A 94 -7.27 15.08 16.16
CA GLU A 94 -6.78 16.25 16.88
C GLU A 94 -7.36 16.33 18.30
N ASN A 95 -8.65 16.03 18.45
CA ASN A 95 -9.27 15.96 19.78
C ASN A 95 -8.71 14.81 20.63
N CYS A 96 -8.51 13.63 20.03
CA CYS A 96 -7.88 12.49 20.69
C CYS A 96 -6.51 12.85 21.26
N VAL A 97 -5.68 13.56 20.47
CA VAL A 97 -4.35 13.98 20.90
C VAL A 97 -4.42 15.03 22.00
N LYS A 98 -5.27 16.04 21.84
CA LYS A 98 -5.41 17.16 22.79
C LYS A 98 -5.92 16.73 24.16
N TYR A 99 -6.85 15.78 24.20
CA TYR A 99 -7.51 15.31 25.42
C TYR A 99 -7.02 13.93 25.88
N ARG A 100 -5.86 13.49 25.40
CA ARG A 100 -5.29 12.19 25.79
C ARG A 100 -5.13 12.11 27.32
N GLY A 101 -5.81 11.15 27.95
CA GLY A 101 -5.77 10.94 29.40
C GLY A 101 -6.67 11.88 30.20
N VAL A 102 -7.48 12.70 29.53
CA VAL A 102 -8.51 13.55 30.14
C VAL A 102 -9.88 12.91 29.90
N ASN A 103 -10.73 12.85 30.93
CA ASN A 103 -12.03 12.18 30.85
C ASN A 103 -13.14 13.00 30.18
N ASP A 104 -12.84 14.22 29.71
CA ASP A 104 -13.84 15.16 29.18
C ASP A 104 -13.44 15.69 27.80
N PRO A 105 -13.59 14.87 26.74
CA PRO A 105 -13.32 15.29 25.37
C PRO A 105 -14.44 16.19 24.83
N ILE A 106 -14.09 17.09 23.91
CA ILE A 106 -15.07 17.96 23.22
C ILE A 106 -16.07 17.11 22.43
N TYR A 107 -15.58 16.06 21.78
CA TYR A 107 -16.39 15.14 20.98
C TYR A 107 -16.72 13.89 21.78
N GLN A 108 -18.01 13.70 22.07
CA GLN A 108 -18.54 12.48 22.63
C GLN A 108 -19.33 11.75 21.54
N CYS A 109 -18.69 10.77 20.92
CA CYS A 109 -19.26 10.02 19.82
C CYS A 109 -19.69 8.62 20.28
N LYS A 110 -20.80 8.11 19.74
CA LYS A 110 -21.24 6.72 19.90
C LYS A 110 -20.53 5.83 18.88
N GLY A 111 -19.84 4.80 19.35
CA GLY A 111 -19.14 3.86 18.48
C GLY A 111 -20.07 3.04 17.58
N PRO A 112 -19.67 2.71 16.34
CA PRO A 112 -20.49 1.92 15.42
C PRO A 112 -20.69 0.46 15.87
N ILE A 113 -19.77 -0.10 16.66
CA ILE A 113 -19.76 -1.46 17.21
C ILE A 113 -20.38 -1.47 18.62
N THR A 114 -19.85 -0.65 19.54
CA THR A 114 -20.25 -0.67 20.96
C THR A 114 -21.57 0.03 21.22
N LYS A 115 -21.97 0.97 20.35
CA LYS A 115 -23.15 1.85 20.50
C LYS A 115 -23.16 2.69 21.80
N GLN A 116 -22.02 2.77 22.49
CA GLN A 116 -21.83 3.55 23.72
C GLN A 116 -21.05 4.83 23.43
N PRO A 117 -21.19 5.89 24.24
CA PRO A 117 -20.33 7.06 24.17
C PRO A 117 -18.87 6.67 24.44
N LEU A 118 -17.97 7.08 23.54
CA LEU A 118 -16.55 6.77 23.59
C LEU A 118 -15.73 8.06 23.61
N HIS A 119 -14.54 7.96 24.21
CA HIS A 119 -13.51 8.98 24.05
C HIS A 119 -13.07 9.06 22.58
N SER A 120 -12.64 10.25 22.11
CA SER A 120 -12.37 10.47 20.68
C SER A 120 -11.33 9.50 20.10
N CYS A 121 -10.33 9.09 20.89
CA CYS A 121 -9.36 8.05 20.48
C CYS A 121 -10.01 6.67 20.28
N ASP A 122 -10.87 6.26 21.22
CA ASP A 122 -11.52 4.96 21.17
C ASP A 122 -12.56 4.93 20.04
N PHE A 123 -13.29 6.03 19.84
CA PHE A 123 -14.18 6.19 18.70
C PHE A 123 -13.42 6.17 17.37
N PHE A 124 -12.30 6.89 17.27
CA PHE A 124 -11.47 6.86 16.06
C PHE A 124 -10.98 5.45 15.74
N ARG A 125 -10.52 4.71 16.76
CA ARG A 125 -10.13 3.30 16.62
C ARG A 125 -11.29 2.45 16.11
N GLU A 126 -12.45 2.51 16.78
CA GLU A 126 -13.61 1.67 16.46
C GLU A 126 -14.20 2.00 15.07
N MET A 127 -14.28 3.27 14.71
CA MET A 127 -14.75 3.70 13.39
C MET A 127 -13.76 3.32 12.29
N THR A 128 -12.45 3.46 12.53
CA THR A 128 -11.43 3.04 11.56
C THR A 128 -11.45 1.54 11.36
N GLU A 129 -11.54 0.76 12.44
CA GLU A 129 -11.69 -0.70 12.39
C GLU A 129 -12.93 -1.10 11.59
N TYR A 130 -14.08 -0.50 11.89
CA TYR A 130 -15.32 -0.73 11.15
C TYR A 130 -15.17 -0.42 9.65
N LEU A 131 -14.62 0.74 9.28
CA LEU A 131 -14.43 1.11 7.87
C LEU A 131 -13.46 0.20 7.13
N LEU A 132 -12.36 -0.20 7.78
CA LEU A 132 -11.37 -1.10 7.18
C LEU A 132 -11.90 -2.53 7.07
N ASP A 133 -12.67 -3.01 8.05
CA ASP A 133 -13.31 -4.32 8.00
C ASP A 133 -14.37 -4.39 6.87
N GLN A 134 -15.23 -3.37 6.77
CA GLN A 134 -16.23 -3.30 5.69
C GLN A 134 -15.63 -3.18 4.29
N THR A 135 -14.35 -2.81 4.17
CA THR A 135 -13.66 -2.67 2.89
C THR A 135 -12.64 -3.78 2.65
N LEU A 136 -11.54 -3.78 3.39
CA LEU A 136 -10.44 -4.74 3.28
C LEU A 136 -10.78 -6.10 3.87
N GLY A 137 -11.54 -6.12 4.98
CA GLY A 137 -12.04 -7.37 5.57
C GLY A 137 -12.96 -8.12 4.62
N GLY A 138 -13.88 -7.40 3.97
CA GLY A 138 -14.71 -7.95 2.89
C GLY A 138 -13.92 -8.50 1.69
N TRP A 139 -12.67 -8.07 1.51
CA TRP A 139 -11.77 -8.55 0.45
C TRP A 139 -10.77 -9.61 0.95
N ASN A 140 -10.93 -10.07 2.20
CA ASN A 140 -10.08 -11.03 2.88
C ASN A 140 -8.59 -10.64 2.82
N LYS A 141 -8.31 -9.36 3.12
CA LYS A 141 -6.94 -8.81 3.18
C LYS A 141 -6.49 -8.61 4.61
N ASN A 142 -5.29 -9.07 4.91
CA ASN A 142 -4.62 -8.78 6.17
C ASN A 142 -4.13 -7.33 6.16
N TYR A 143 -4.42 -6.61 7.24
CA TYR A 143 -4.06 -5.20 7.36
C TYR A 143 -3.62 -4.83 8.77
N GLU A 144 -2.80 -3.79 8.83
CA GLU A 144 -2.34 -3.19 10.06
C GLU A 144 -2.35 -1.67 9.92
N PHE A 145 -3.18 -1.03 10.73
CA PHE A 145 -3.24 0.42 10.83
C PHE A 145 -2.45 0.89 12.05
N ARG A 146 -1.61 1.91 11.88
CA ARG A 146 -0.88 2.56 12.96
C ARG A 146 -1.06 4.07 12.91
N SER A 147 -1.32 4.65 14.06
CA SER A 147 -1.34 6.09 14.29
C SER A 147 -0.38 6.41 15.44
N GLN A 148 0.57 7.32 15.20
CA GLN A 148 1.59 7.71 16.16
C GLN A 148 1.72 9.23 16.24
N LEU A 149 1.88 9.76 17.45
CA LEU A 149 2.17 11.16 17.70
C LEU A 149 3.69 11.35 17.79
N ILE A 150 4.23 12.17 16.91
CA ILE A 150 5.59 12.70 17.01
C ILE A 150 5.49 14.06 17.70
N SER A 151 5.87 14.08 18.98
CA SER A 151 5.83 15.29 19.80
C SER A 151 6.88 16.32 19.37
N LEU A 152 6.55 17.60 19.55
CA LEU A 152 7.44 18.72 19.20
C LEU A 152 8.74 18.78 20.00
N ASP A 153 8.78 18.13 21.15
CA ASP A 153 9.94 18.04 22.04
C ASP A 153 10.99 17.01 21.57
N GLY A 154 10.71 16.26 20.49
CA GLY A 154 11.59 15.23 19.97
C GLY A 154 11.61 13.95 20.82
N SER A 155 10.62 13.77 21.70
CA SER A 155 10.44 12.52 22.43
C SER A 155 10.10 11.35 21.50
N THR A 156 10.20 10.13 22.03
CA THR A 156 9.89 8.91 21.27
C THR A 156 8.44 8.94 20.77
N PRO A 157 8.17 8.55 19.50
CA PRO A 157 6.82 8.53 18.97
C PRO A 157 5.86 7.78 19.90
N ILE A 158 4.73 8.41 20.22
CA ILE A 158 3.75 7.85 21.13
C ILE A 158 2.64 7.21 20.30
N GLU A 159 2.45 5.90 20.45
CA GLU A 159 1.36 5.20 19.78
C GLU A 159 0.01 5.73 20.26
N LEU A 160 -0.85 6.11 19.32
CA LEU A 160 -2.21 6.56 19.57
C LEU A 160 -3.20 5.42 19.39
N VAL A 161 -3.12 4.77 18.22
CA VAL A 161 -4.04 3.71 17.82
C VAL A 161 -3.28 2.69 16.98
N GLU A 162 -3.48 1.42 17.30
CA GLU A 162 -3.05 0.29 16.49
C GLU A 162 -4.24 -0.66 16.29
N ILE A 163 -4.46 -1.05 15.03
CA ILE A 163 -5.51 -2.01 14.64
C ILE A 163 -4.85 -3.08 13.79
N LYS A 164 -5.04 -4.35 14.17
CA LYS A 164 -4.44 -5.53 13.54
C LYS A 164 -5.52 -6.59 13.29
N VAL A 165 -5.61 -7.05 12.05
CA VAL A 165 -6.38 -8.27 11.73
C VAL A 165 -5.44 -9.47 11.73
N ASP A 166 -5.85 -10.56 12.38
CA ASP A 166 -5.13 -11.85 12.42
C ASP A 166 -3.63 -11.76 12.82
N GLY A 167 -3.30 -10.83 13.71
CA GLY A 167 -1.92 -10.60 14.19
C GLY A 167 -1.16 -9.51 13.44
N GLY A 168 -1.79 -8.86 12.44
CA GLY A 168 -1.22 -7.74 11.69
C GLY A 168 -0.30 -8.17 10.57
N CYS A 169 0.50 -7.24 10.04
CA CYS A 169 1.40 -7.54 8.95
C CYS A 169 2.82 -7.84 9.49
N PRO A 170 3.34 -9.07 9.29
CA PRO A 170 4.70 -9.37 9.70
C PRO A 170 5.68 -8.42 8.99
N PRO A 171 6.84 -8.11 9.60
CA PRO A 171 7.86 -7.22 9.03
C PRO A 171 8.64 -7.93 7.91
N VAL A 172 7.93 -8.53 6.96
CA VAL A 172 8.45 -9.25 5.80
C VAL A 172 8.36 -8.39 4.56
N ARG A 173 9.01 -8.87 3.49
CA ARG A 173 9.20 -8.14 2.23
C ARG A 173 7.89 -7.88 1.46
N ASP A 174 6.83 -8.63 1.74
CA ASP A 174 5.54 -8.56 1.05
C ASP A 174 4.52 -7.67 1.77
N ARG A 175 4.98 -6.59 2.39
CA ARG A 175 4.12 -5.57 3.03
C ARG A 175 4.14 -4.29 2.21
N ASP A 176 2.98 -3.87 1.72
CA ASP A 176 2.82 -2.54 1.10
C ASP A 176 2.25 -1.54 2.11
N SER A 177 2.61 -0.27 1.92
CA SER A 177 2.18 0.84 2.77
C SER A 177 1.40 1.85 1.96
N SER A 178 0.38 2.45 2.58
CA SER A 178 -0.33 3.62 2.08
C SER A 178 0.58 4.83 1.90
N GLY A 179 1.80 4.83 2.46
CA GLY A 179 2.55 6.05 2.73
C GLY A 179 2.04 6.75 3.99
N LEU A 180 2.68 7.86 4.34
CA LEU A 180 2.34 8.64 5.53
C LEU A 180 1.20 9.61 5.24
N PHE A 181 0.23 9.67 6.13
CA PHE A 181 -0.86 10.65 6.16
C PHE A 181 -0.67 11.55 7.39
N PRO A 182 0.19 12.59 7.28
CA PRO A 182 0.51 13.47 8.39
C PRO A 182 -0.65 14.42 8.71
N ILE A 183 -0.85 14.68 10.00
CA ILE A 183 -1.79 15.68 10.51
C ILE A 183 -1.05 16.54 11.52
N ASN A 184 -0.99 17.85 11.24
CA ASN A 184 -0.40 18.81 12.17
C ASN A 184 -1.42 19.15 13.26
N THR A 185 -1.01 19.01 14.51
CA THR A 185 -1.82 19.33 15.70
C THR A 185 -1.03 20.25 16.63
N GLU A 186 -1.69 20.85 17.62
CA GLU A 186 -1.02 21.70 18.63
C GLU A 186 0.04 20.92 19.44
N ALA A 187 -0.13 19.61 19.61
CA ALA A 187 0.79 18.77 20.39
C ALA A 187 1.94 18.18 19.56
N GLY A 188 1.87 18.25 18.23
CA GLY A 188 2.87 17.66 17.33
C GLY A 188 2.29 17.15 16.02
N LEU A 189 3.06 16.28 15.36
CA LEU A 189 2.71 15.67 14.08
C LEU A 189 2.14 14.27 14.32
N VAL A 190 0.89 14.04 13.92
CA VAL A 190 0.32 12.69 13.92
C VAL A 190 0.62 12.03 12.58
N GLU A 191 1.35 10.93 12.61
CA GLU A 191 1.58 10.09 11.44
C GLU A 191 0.64 8.91 11.45
N ASN A 192 -0.14 8.79 10.38
CA ASN A 192 -1.02 7.65 10.17
C ASN A 192 -0.54 6.84 8.97
N VAL A 193 -0.51 5.52 9.12
CA VAL A 193 -0.07 4.60 8.07
C VAL A 193 -0.92 3.34 8.09
N LEU A 194 -1.30 2.87 6.91
CA LEU A 194 -1.99 1.61 6.71
C LEU A 194 -1.07 0.66 5.94
N PHE A 195 -0.81 -0.51 6.51
CA PHE A 195 -0.09 -1.59 5.88
C PHE A 195 -1.07 -2.65 5.38
N LEU A 196 -0.77 -3.19 4.20
CA LEU A 196 -1.47 -4.33 3.61
C LEU A 196 -0.50 -5.47 3.36
N CYS A 197 -0.95 -6.67 3.67
CA CYS A 197 -0.25 -7.92 3.40
C CYS A 197 -1.26 -8.98 2.91
N ASP A 198 -0.73 -10.05 2.35
CA ASP A 198 -1.52 -11.22 1.95
C ASP A 198 -1.51 -12.26 3.08
#